data_AF-A0A7M6UWA6-F1
#
_entry.id   AF-A0A7M6UWA6-F1
#
_cell.length_a   1.000
_cell.length_b   1.000
_cell.length_c   1.000
_cell.angle_alpha   90.00
_cell.angle_beta   90.00
_cell.angle_gamma   90.00
#
_symmetry.space_group_name_H-M   'P 1'
#
loop_
_entity.id
_entity.type
_entity.pdbx_description
1 polymer ?
#
loop_
_entity_poly.entity_id
_entity_poly.type
_entity_poly.pdbx_seq_one_letter_code
_entity_poly.pdbx_strand_id
1 'polypeptide(L)'
;MIEHRRSVTLLALLPFLLSVEATTLLGAPPCPDPHGVFAYAHPENCNAFFLCTNGTLTLEYCENGLLFDGHGAVHDHCNYHWAVHCGDRKADLTPISSPGCKYQFGLYPASDACSTTYIRCAHGHPNEDHCDAGLVYDAKSHNCVWPDQLLPYCNPEEIVGFKCPHKVPSHSAAAKFWPYPRFPVPGDCGRLITCVDGNPRLLTCGDGKLFDSVSLSCLDPDELPHCANNNL
;
A
#
# COMPACT_ATOMS: atom_id res chain seq x y z
N MET A 1 13.54 40.51 -65.42
CA MET A 1 13.00 40.46 -64.04
C MET A 1 11.93 39.39 -64.02
N ILE A 2 12.04 38.47 -63.06
CA ILE A 2 11.42 37.13 -63.04
C ILE A 2 9.98 37.24 -62.53
N GLU A 3 9.02 36.73 -63.29
CA GLU A 3 7.60 36.71 -62.93
C GLU A 3 7.25 35.32 -62.38
N HIS A 4 7.15 35.20 -61.06
CA HIS A 4 6.82 33.95 -60.37
C HIS A 4 5.32 33.70 -60.39
N ARG A 5 4.89 32.75 -61.23
CA ARG A 5 3.54 32.17 -61.23
C ARG A 5 3.36 31.31 -59.96
N ARG A 6 2.65 31.84 -58.95
CA ARG A 6 2.28 31.08 -57.74
C ARG A 6 1.20 30.06 -58.09
N SER A 7 1.56 28.77 -58.14
CA SER A 7 0.62 27.66 -58.22
C SER A 7 0.13 27.33 -56.81
N VAL A 8 -1.16 27.53 -56.55
CA VAL A 8 -1.81 27.18 -55.27
C VAL A 8 -2.42 25.78 -55.45
N THR A 9 -1.77 24.77 -54.86
CA THR A 9 -2.28 23.40 -54.84
C THR A 9 -3.22 23.24 -53.65
N LEU A 10 -4.54 23.13 -53.88
CA LEU A 10 -5.49 22.73 -52.84
C LEU A 10 -5.27 21.24 -52.51
N LEU A 11 -4.71 20.95 -51.34
CA LEU A 11 -4.71 19.61 -50.76
C LEU A 11 -6.07 19.36 -50.11
N ALA A 12 -6.88 18.50 -50.72
CA ALA A 12 -8.14 18.04 -50.15
C ALA A 12 -7.84 17.17 -48.91
N LEU A 13 -8.17 17.67 -47.73
CA LEU A 13 -8.14 16.92 -46.47
C LEU A 13 -9.34 15.96 -46.45
N LEU A 14 -9.10 14.70 -46.82
CA LEU A 14 -10.06 13.62 -46.61
C LEU A 14 -10.12 13.29 -45.11
N PRO A 15 -11.30 13.32 -44.48
CA PRO A 15 -11.43 12.92 -43.09
C PRO A 15 -11.21 11.40 -43.03
N PHE A 16 -10.12 10.97 -42.38
CA PHE A 16 -9.91 9.58 -42.02
C PHE A 16 -10.91 9.24 -40.92
N LEU A 17 -12.06 8.66 -41.30
CA LEU A 17 -12.99 8.04 -40.38
C LEU A 17 -12.28 6.81 -39.78
N LEU A 18 -11.72 6.96 -38.59
CA LEU A 18 -11.32 5.83 -37.76
C LEU A 18 -12.60 5.10 -37.34
N SER A 19 -12.93 4.03 -38.05
CA SER A 19 -13.92 3.07 -37.60
C SER A 19 -13.38 2.38 -36.35
N VAL A 20 -13.92 2.75 -35.18
CA VAL A 20 -13.74 2.01 -33.94
C VAL A 20 -14.51 0.70 -34.10
N GLU A 21 -13.83 -0.37 -34.49
CA GLU A 21 -14.41 -1.71 -34.49
C GLU A 21 -14.56 -2.16 -33.03
N ALA A 22 -15.77 -2.04 -32.50
CA ALA A 22 -16.13 -2.69 -31.25
C ALA A 22 -16.16 -4.20 -31.51
N THR A 23 -15.08 -4.90 -31.19
CA THR A 23 -15.00 -6.35 -31.26
C THR A 23 -15.98 -6.93 -30.24
N THR A 24 -17.16 -7.32 -30.70
CA THR A 24 -18.10 -8.06 -29.86
C THR A 24 -17.45 -9.39 -29.49
N LEU A 25 -17.12 -9.58 -28.22
CA LEU A 25 -16.64 -10.85 -27.67
C LEU A 25 -17.73 -11.92 -27.87
N LEU A 26 -17.68 -12.64 -28.99
CA LEU A 26 -18.61 -13.73 -29.30
C LEU A 26 -18.56 -14.79 -28.18
N GLY A 27 -19.66 -14.91 -27.43
CA GLY A 27 -19.81 -15.91 -26.36
C GLY A 27 -19.46 -15.41 -24.95
N ALA A 28 -19.14 -14.13 -24.75
CA ALA A 28 -18.93 -13.61 -23.41
C ALA A 28 -20.26 -13.44 -22.64
N PRO A 29 -20.28 -13.70 -21.32
CA PRO A 29 -21.48 -13.57 -20.51
C PRO A 29 -21.98 -12.11 -20.50
N PRO A 30 -23.30 -11.87 -20.55
CA PRO A 30 -23.83 -10.51 -20.43
C PRO A 30 -23.48 -9.90 -19.07
N CYS A 31 -23.40 -8.57 -19.01
CA CYS A 31 -23.21 -7.86 -17.75
C CYS A 31 -24.35 -8.21 -16.77
N PRO A 32 -24.02 -8.71 -15.55
CA PRO A 32 -25.03 -9.01 -14.54
C PRO A 32 -25.85 -7.78 -14.13
N ASP A 33 -25.21 -6.62 -14.06
CA ASP A 33 -25.87 -5.32 -13.85
C ASP A 33 -25.60 -4.39 -15.06
N PRO A 34 -26.64 -3.86 -15.72
CA PRO A 34 -26.50 -2.98 -16.88
C PRO A 34 -26.07 -1.54 -16.52
N HIS A 35 -26.02 -1.13 -15.25
CA HIS A 35 -25.76 0.25 -14.85
C HIS A 35 -24.63 0.38 -13.83
N GLY A 36 -23.66 1.26 -14.08
CA GLY A 36 -22.52 1.45 -13.17
C GLY A 36 -21.26 0.73 -13.64
N VAL A 37 -20.30 0.54 -12.73
CA VAL A 37 -19.00 -0.07 -12.99
C VAL A 37 -18.82 -1.26 -12.06
N PHE A 38 -18.72 -2.47 -12.64
CA PHE A 38 -18.56 -3.71 -11.88
C PHE A 38 -17.52 -4.61 -12.52
N ALA A 39 -16.67 -5.21 -11.69
CA ALA A 39 -15.66 -6.17 -12.12
C ALA A 39 -16.00 -7.58 -11.62
N TYR A 40 -15.85 -8.57 -12.49
CA TYR A 40 -16.16 -9.98 -12.20
C TYR A 40 -14.99 -10.87 -12.56
N ALA A 41 -14.71 -11.89 -11.74
CA ALA A 41 -13.59 -12.79 -11.98
C ALA A 41 -13.76 -13.58 -13.30
N HIS A 42 -12.68 -13.72 -14.07
CA HIS A 42 -12.66 -14.68 -15.17
C HIS A 42 -12.68 -16.12 -14.61
N PRO A 43 -13.47 -17.05 -15.17
CA PRO A 43 -13.68 -18.38 -14.59
C PRO A 43 -12.44 -19.26 -14.55
N GLU A 44 -11.49 -19.05 -15.47
CA GLU A 44 -10.30 -19.91 -15.60
C GLU A 44 -8.96 -19.19 -15.40
N ASN A 45 -8.95 -17.86 -15.43
CA ASN A 45 -7.73 -17.06 -15.50
C ASN A 45 -7.71 -16.09 -14.34
N CYS A 46 -6.74 -16.25 -13.44
CA CYS A 46 -6.62 -15.40 -12.26
C CYS A 46 -6.07 -14.01 -12.59
N ASN A 47 -5.39 -13.90 -13.73
CA ASN A 47 -4.82 -12.65 -14.25
C ASN A 47 -5.86 -11.82 -14.99
N ALA A 48 -7.08 -12.32 -15.21
CA ALA A 48 -8.09 -11.63 -16.02
C ALA A 48 -9.41 -11.46 -15.26
N PHE A 49 -10.14 -10.42 -15.65
CA PHE A 49 -11.47 -10.13 -15.13
C PHE A 49 -12.33 -9.48 -16.20
N PHE A 50 -13.64 -9.60 -16.06
CA PHE A 50 -14.60 -8.91 -16.88
C PHE A 50 -14.96 -7.58 -16.24
N LEU A 51 -14.84 -6.49 -16.98
CA LEU A 51 -15.26 -5.16 -16.54
C LEU A 51 -16.54 -4.76 -17.28
N CYS A 52 -17.60 -4.51 -16.51
CA CYS A 52 -18.85 -3.98 -17.01
C CYS A 52 -18.92 -2.50 -16.72
N THR A 53 -19.04 -1.69 -17.77
CA THR A 53 -19.27 -0.24 -17.67
C THR A 53 -20.55 0.11 -18.41
N ASN A 54 -21.62 0.41 -17.68
CA ASN A 54 -22.95 0.73 -18.21
C ASN A 54 -23.43 -0.25 -19.29
N GLY A 55 -23.33 -1.55 -18.99
CA GLY A 55 -23.75 -2.64 -19.87
C GLY A 55 -22.75 -3.01 -20.97
N THR A 56 -21.63 -2.29 -21.09
CA THR A 56 -20.53 -2.64 -22.00
C THR A 56 -19.53 -3.51 -21.27
N LEU A 57 -19.32 -4.74 -21.76
CA LEU A 57 -18.39 -5.72 -21.21
C LEU A 57 -17.03 -5.64 -21.92
N THR A 58 -15.96 -5.57 -21.14
CA THR A 58 -14.59 -5.78 -21.62
C THR A 58 -13.90 -6.89 -20.84
N LEU A 59 -12.89 -7.52 -21.46
CA LEU A 59 -12.01 -8.48 -20.81
C LEU A 59 -10.70 -7.76 -20.51
N GLU A 60 -10.44 -7.54 -19.23
CA GLU A 60 -9.26 -6.84 -18.72
C GLU A 60 -8.27 -7.83 -18.11
N TYR A 61 -7.02 -7.41 -18.03
CA TYR A 61 -5.93 -8.20 -17.45
C TYR A 61 -5.18 -7.38 -16.39
N CYS A 62 -4.91 -8.02 -15.26
CA CYS A 62 -4.02 -7.48 -14.25
C CYS A 62 -2.58 -7.46 -14.76
N GLU A 63 -1.84 -6.42 -14.38
CA GLU A 63 -0.43 -6.25 -14.73
C GLU A 63 0.46 -7.29 -14.05
N ASN A 64 1.69 -7.42 -14.55
CA ASN A 64 2.64 -8.39 -14.04
C ASN A 64 2.93 -8.17 -12.54
N GLY A 65 2.66 -9.21 -11.74
CA GLY A 65 2.76 -9.18 -10.28
C GLY A 65 1.42 -9.01 -9.56
N LEU A 66 0.35 -8.72 -10.30
CA LEU A 66 -1.01 -8.56 -9.77
C LEU A 66 -1.97 -9.64 -10.27
N LEU A 67 -3.03 -9.88 -9.50
CA LEU A 67 -4.09 -10.83 -9.79
C LEU A 67 -5.45 -10.24 -9.38
N PHE A 68 -6.54 -10.76 -9.95
CA PHE A 68 -7.88 -10.30 -9.63
C PHE A 68 -8.49 -11.11 -8.48
N ASP A 69 -8.88 -10.42 -7.41
CA ASP A 69 -9.65 -10.94 -6.26
C ASP A 69 -11.02 -10.25 -6.08
N GLY A 70 -11.34 -9.21 -6.85
CA GLY A 70 -12.57 -8.42 -6.74
C GLY A 70 -12.61 -7.41 -5.58
N HIS A 71 -11.52 -7.31 -4.81
CA HIS A 71 -11.41 -6.44 -3.64
C HIS A 71 -10.16 -5.53 -3.67
N GLY A 72 -9.19 -5.86 -4.53
CA GLY A 72 -7.95 -5.13 -4.72
C GLY A 72 -8.12 -3.77 -5.37
N ALA A 73 -7.23 -2.86 -4.99
CA ALA A 73 -7.09 -1.52 -5.57
C ALA A 73 -5.61 -1.12 -5.72
N VAL A 74 -4.71 -2.11 -5.88
CA VAL A 74 -3.27 -1.84 -6.04
C VAL A 74 -3.02 -1.17 -7.38
N HIS A 75 -3.62 -1.73 -8.44
CA HIS A 75 -3.75 -1.10 -9.74
C HIS A 75 -5.04 -1.64 -10.34
N ASP A 76 -5.97 -0.74 -10.67
CA ASP A 76 -7.36 -1.06 -11.00
C ASP A 76 -7.96 -2.08 -10.02
N HIS A 77 -8.77 -3.03 -10.48
CA HIS A 77 -9.43 -4.02 -9.64
C HIS A 77 -8.51 -5.19 -9.23
N CYS A 78 -7.19 -4.99 -9.24
CA CYS A 78 -6.19 -6.02 -9.00
C CYS A 78 -5.42 -5.81 -7.69
N ASN A 79 -4.90 -6.91 -7.15
CA ASN A 79 -4.13 -6.94 -5.92
C ASN A 79 -2.82 -7.71 -6.13
N TYR A 80 -1.85 -7.56 -5.22
CA TYR A 80 -0.59 -8.29 -5.32
C TYR A 80 -0.81 -9.79 -5.32
N HIS A 81 -0.05 -10.51 -6.16
CA HIS A 81 -0.31 -11.93 -6.40
C HIS A 81 -0.27 -12.80 -5.13
N TRP A 82 0.50 -12.43 -4.11
CA TRP A 82 0.57 -13.16 -2.83
C TRP A 82 -0.63 -12.92 -1.92
N ALA A 83 -1.40 -11.84 -2.16
CA ALA A 83 -2.59 -11.49 -1.40
C ALA A 83 -3.88 -12.04 -2.03
N VAL A 84 -3.79 -12.70 -3.19
CA VAL A 84 -4.95 -13.21 -3.94
C VAL A 84 -5.08 -14.72 -3.80
N HIS A 85 -6.29 -15.18 -3.50
CA HIS A 85 -6.65 -16.59 -3.55
C HIS A 85 -7.30 -16.92 -4.91
N CYS A 86 -6.54 -17.55 -5.81
CA CYS A 86 -7.03 -17.87 -7.16
C CYS A 86 -8.05 -19.02 -7.21
N GLY A 87 -8.10 -19.89 -6.20
CA GLY A 87 -8.83 -21.16 -6.28
C GLY A 87 -8.28 -22.01 -7.42
N ASP A 88 -9.16 -22.52 -8.29
CA ASP A 88 -8.79 -23.36 -9.43
C ASP A 88 -8.38 -22.56 -10.68
N ARG A 89 -8.48 -21.22 -10.64
CA ARG A 89 -8.08 -20.35 -11.75
C ARG A 89 -6.57 -20.40 -11.93
N LYS A 90 -6.11 -20.45 -13.18
CA LYS A 90 -4.68 -20.43 -13.52
C LYS A 90 -4.14 -19.01 -13.42
N ALA A 91 -3.02 -18.84 -12.72
CA ALA A 91 -2.26 -17.60 -12.70
C ALA A 91 -0.96 -17.78 -13.49
N ASP A 92 -0.65 -16.83 -14.37
CA ASP A 92 0.70 -16.72 -14.94
C ASP A 92 1.49 -15.71 -14.10
N LEU A 93 2.49 -16.23 -13.37
CA LEU A 93 3.40 -15.47 -12.52
C LEU A 93 4.82 -15.42 -13.12
N THR A 94 4.93 -15.53 -14.45
CA THR A 94 6.21 -15.35 -15.13
C THR A 94 6.69 -13.91 -14.91
N PRO A 95 7.81 -13.67 -14.22
CA PRO A 95 8.21 -12.31 -13.87
C PRO A 95 8.69 -11.50 -15.07
N ILE A 96 8.25 -10.26 -15.19
CA ILE A 96 8.81 -9.26 -16.10
C ILE A 96 9.71 -8.34 -15.28
N SER A 97 10.96 -8.77 -15.11
CA SER A 97 11.91 -8.10 -14.24
C SER A 97 12.52 -6.84 -14.87
N SER A 98 12.79 -5.85 -14.02
CA SER A 98 13.60 -4.66 -14.31
C SER A 98 14.60 -4.44 -13.16
N PRO A 99 15.57 -3.51 -13.28
CA PRO A 99 16.49 -3.23 -12.17
C PRO A 99 15.73 -2.82 -10.90
N GLY A 100 15.88 -3.61 -9.84
CA GLY A 100 15.21 -3.38 -8.53
C GLY A 100 13.79 -3.94 -8.40
N CYS A 101 13.21 -4.51 -9.48
CA CYS A 101 11.85 -5.05 -9.45
C CYS A 101 11.81 -6.44 -10.10
N LYS A 102 11.36 -7.45 -9.35
CA LYS A 102 11.14 -8.79 -9.91
C LYS A 102 9.89 -8.84 -10.79
N TYR A 103 8.83 -8.16 -10.37
CA TYR A 103 7.59 -7.97 -11.11
C TYR A 103 7.39 -6.48 -11.39
N GLN A 104 6.56 -6.14 -12.38
CA GLN A 104 6.23 -4.73 -12.64
C GLN A 104 5.54 -4.07 -11.44
N PHE A 105 4.73 -4.83 -10.71
CA PHE A 105 4.15 -4.44 -9.44
C PHE A 105 4.59 -5.40 -8.34
N GLY A 106 5.20 -4.88 -7.28
CA GLY A 106 5.68 -5.70 -6.17
C GLY A 106 6.21 -4.88 -5.00
N LEU A 107 6.38 -5.55 -3.86
CA LEU A 107 6.99 -5.00 -2.64
C LEU A 107 8.24 -5.80 -2.30
N TYR A 108 9.36 -5.11 -2.09
CA TYR A 108 10.68 -5.71 -1.89
C TYR A 108 11.44 -5.03 -0.75
N PRO A 109 12.36 -5.73 -0.08
CA PRO A 109 13.22 -5.09 0.90
C PRO A 109 14.12 -4.03 0.23
N ALA A 110 14.29 -2.87 0.88
CA ALA A 110 15.21 -1.84 0.41
C ALA A 110 16.68 -2.19 0.67
N SER A 111 16.94 -3.12 1.59
CA SER A 111 18.28 -3.56 1.99
C SER A 111 18.26 -5.01 2.48
N ASP A 112 19.42 -5.66 2.44
CA ASP A 112 19.65 -6.96 3.09
C ASP A 112 19.79 -6.84 4.63
N ALA A 113 19.73 -5.62 5.17
CA ALA A 113 19.67 -5.32 6.59
C ALA A 113 18.25 -4.95 7.05
N CYS A 114 18.02 -4.95 8.37
CA CYS A 114 16.77 -4.47 8.94
C CYS A 114 16.50 -3.03 8.49
N SER A 115 15.35 -2.78 7.87
CA SER A 115 15.03 -1.47 7.30
C SER A 115 13.63 -1.00 7.68
N THR A 116 13.51 0.29 7.95
CA THR A 116 12.23 1.01 8.08
C THR A 116 11.66 1.42 6.72
N THR A 117 12.38 1.13 5.63
CA THR A 117 11.97 1.39 4.25
C THR A 117 11.87 0.11 3.44
N TYR A 118 11.10 0.18 2.36
CA TYR A 118 10.92 -0.89 1.38
C TYR A 118 10.78 -0.29 -0.02
N ILE A 119 10.96 -1.13 -1.04
CA ILE A 119 10.77 -0.75 -2.43
C ILE A 119 9.37 -1.16 -2.88
N ARG A 120 8.60 -0.19 -3.35
CA ARG A 120 7.35 -0.40 -4.09
C ARG A 120 7.61 -0.20 -5.58
N CYS A 121 7.40 -1.26 -6.34
CA CYS A 121 7.47 -1.19 -7.80
C CYS A 121 6.10 -0.89 -8.41
N ALA A 122 6.08 0.04 -9.35
CA ALA A 122 4.93 0.33 -10.21
C ALA A 122 5.42 0.41 -11.66
N HIS A 123 4.81 -0.36 -12.56
CA HIS A 123 5.27 -0.51 -13.95
C HIS A 123 6.78 -0.82 -14.09
N GLY A 124 7.37 -1.54 -13.11
CA GLY A 124 8.79 -1.87 -13.09
C GLY A 124 9.72 -0.73 -12.68
N HIS A 125 9.17 0.38 -12.17
CA HIS A 125 9.96 1.47 -11.58
C HIS A 125 9.99 1.33 -10.05
N PRO A 126 11.18 1.14 -9.44
CA PRO A 126 11.32 1.04 -8.00
C PRO A 126 11.19 2.43 -7.36
N ASN A 127 10.30 2.56 -6.38
CA ASN A 127 10.20 3.72 -5.50
C ASN A 127 10.42 3.28 -4.06
N GLU A 128 11.23 4.01 -3.32
CA GLU A 128 11.40 3.74 -1.88
C GLU A 128 10.23 4.36 -1.12
N ASP A 129 9.61 3.55 -0.27
CA ASP A 129 8.53 3.93 0.64
C ASP A 129 8.95 3.65 2.09
N HIS A 130 8.25 4.29 3.02
CA HIS A 130 8.49 4.14 4.45
C HIS A 130 7.39 3.31 5.12
N CYS A 131 7.79 2.48 6.08
CA CYS A 131 6.87 1.98 7.09
C CYS A 131 6.47 3.10 8.05
N ASP A 132 5.32 2.95 8.70
CA ASP A 132 4.95 3.82 9.81
C ASP A 132 6.05 3.81 10.88
N ALA A 133 6.19 4.94 11.58
CA ALA A 133 7.28 5.12 12.52
C ALA A 133 7.34 4.01 13.58
N GLY A 134 8.54 3.47 13.79
CA GLY A 134 8.78 2.37 14.72
C GLY A 134 8.46 0.98 14.17
N LEU A 135 8.05 0.87 12.91
CA LEU A 135 7.90 -0.41 12.19
C LEU A 135 9.04 -0.63 11.19
N VAL A 136 9.22 -1.89 10.80
CA VAL A 136 10.20 -2.34 9.82
C VAL A 136 9.53 -3.25 8.79
N TYR A 137 10.05 -3.27 7.58
CA TYR A 137 9.46 -4.10 6.51
C TYR A 137 9.85 -5.57 6.67
N ASP A 138 8.85 -6.46 6.66
CA ASP A 138 9.05 -7.91 6.59
C ASP A 138 8.73 -8.42 5.18
N ALA A 139 9.78 -8.85 4.46
CA ALA A 139 9.64 -9.38 3.12
C ALA A 139 8.83 -10.69 3.05
N LYS A 140 8.71 -11.43 4.16
CA LYS A 140 7.96 -12.69 4.21
C LYS A 140 6.45 -12.46 4.23
N SER A 141 5.99 -11.53 5.06
CA SER A 141 4.58 -11.15 5.16
C SER A 141 4.18 -10.02 4.20
N HIS A 142 5.14 -9.40 3.51
CA HIS A 142 4.95 -8.26 2.60
C HIS A 142 4.31 -7.05 3.29
N ASN A 143 4.60 -6.84 4.57
CA ASN A 143 4.00 -5.77 5.38
C ASN A 143 5.01 -5.19 6.38
N CYS A 144 4.67 -4.03 6.94
CA CYS A 144 5.43 -3.42 8.03
C CYS A 144 5.02 -4.04 9.36
N VAL A 145 5.99 -4.51 10.12
CA VAL A 145 5.80 -5.22 11.41
C VAL A 145 6.61 -4.54 12.51
N TRP A 146 6.30 -4.88 13.77
CA TRP A 146 7.14 -4.45 14.87
C TRP A 146 8.51 -5.14 14.82
N PRO A 147 9.61 -4.42 15.11
CA PRO A 147 10.97 -4.97 14.98
C PRO A 147 11.21 -6.23 15.80
N ASP A 148 10.50 -6.41 16.91
CA ASP A 148 10.65 -7.59 17.78
C ASP A 148 10.17 -8.88 17.13
N GLN A 149 9.29 -8.80 16.13
CA GLN A 149 8.84 -9.96 15.35
C GLN A 149 9.92 -10.50 14.41
N LEU A 150 10.96 -9.71 14.15
CA LEU A 150 12.09 -10.07 13.29
C LEU A 150 13.38 -10.30 14.09
N LEU A 151 13.29 -10.59 15.40
CA LEU A 151 14.47 -10.96 16.17
C LEU A 151 15.11 -12.27 15.64
N PRO A 152 16.45 -12.38 15.62
CA PRO A 152 17.45 -11.41 16.04
C PRO A 152 17.92 -10.46 14.91
N TYR A 153 17.27 -10.47 13.75
CA TYR A 153 17.66 -9.71 12.57
C TYR A 153 17.47 -8.19 12.75
N CYS A 154 16.43 -7.78 13.48
CA CYS A 154 16.19 -6.39 13.84
C CYS A 154 16.47 -6.12 15.32
N ASN A 155 16.92 -4.89 15.64
CA ASN A 155 17.08 -4.42 17.02
C ASN A 155 15.96 -3.42 17.37
N PRO A 156 14.96 -3.80 18.19
CA PRO A 156 13.85 -2.92 18.54
C PRO A 156 14.28 -1.64 19.29
N GLU A 157 15.30 -1.72 20.16
CA GLU A 157 15.77 -0.55 20.91
C GLU A 157 16.38 0.52 19.99
N GLU A 158 17.05 0.09 18.92
CA GLU A 158 17.66 1.00 17.93
C GLU A 158 16.61 1.63 17.02
N ILE A 159 15.63 0.84 16.54
CA ILE A 159 14.56 1.34 15.67
C ILE A 159 13.63 2.30 16.41
N VAL A 160 13.24 1.98 17.65
CA VAL A 160 12.33 2.81 18.44
C VAL A 160 13.07 3.92 19.20
N GLY A 161 14.38 3.77 19.44
CA GLY A 161 15.17 4.71 20.23
C GLY A 161 14.85 4.67 21.72
N PHE A 162 14.37 3.53 22.23
CA PHE A 162 13.95 3.38 23.62
C PHE A 162 14.36 2.02 24.18
N LYS A 163 14.77 2.01 25.45
CA LYS A 163 15.09 0.79 26.18
C LYS A 163 14.05 0.52 27.26
N CYS A 164 13.41 -0.64 27.18
CA CYS A 164 12.41 -1.03 28.17
C CYS A 164 13.05 -1.22 29.56
N PRO A 165 12.44 -0.66 30.62
CA PRO A 165 12.96 -0.85 31.96
C PRO A 165 12.79 -2.30 32.40
N HIS A 166 13.85 -2.88 33.00
CA HIS A 166 13.81 -4.25 33.53
C HIS A 166 12.77 -4.45 34.65
N LYS A 167 12.46 -3.39 35.39
CA LYS A 167 11.43 -3.38 36.43
C LYS A 167 10.66 -2.07 36.35
N VAL A 168 9.33 -2.18 36.32
CA VAL A 168 8.45 -1.03 36.45
C VAL A 168 8.15 -0.81 37.93
N PRO A 169 8.39 0.39 38.49
CA PRO A 169 8.05 0.66 39.88
C PRO A 169 6.55 0.48 40.11
N SER A 170 6.16 -0.30 41.13
CA SER A 170 4.77 -0.66 41.43
C SER A 170 3.84 0.55 41.64
N HIS A 171 4.40 1.68 42.06
CA HIS A 171 3.64 2.92 42.30
C HIS A 171 3.69 3.92 41.12
N SER A 172 4.36 3.58 40.01
CA SER A 172 4.39 4.43 38.83
C SER A 172 3.08 4.36 38.06
N ALA A 173 2.76 5.41 37.27
CA ALA A 173 1.63 5.38 36.36
C ALA A 173 1.74 4.20 35.36
N ALA A 174 2.95 3.85 34.92
CA ALA A 174 3.20 2.77 33.97
C ALA A 174 2.81 1.39 34.51
N ALA A 175 2.89 1.17 35.83
CA ALA A 175 2.49 -0.10 36.46
C ALA A 175 1.00 -0.41 36.30
N LYS A 176 0.15 0.60 36.08
CA LYS A 176 -1.29 0.43 35.82
C LYS A 176 -1.58 -0.32 34.51
N PHE A 177 -0.62 -0.33 33.58
CA PHE A 177 -0.77 -0.94 32.25
C PHE A 177 -0.10 -2.32 32.14
N TRP A 178 0.24 -2.95 33.26
CA TRP A 178 0.78 -4.31 33.26
C TRP A 178 -0.17 -5.30 32.54
N PRO A 179 0.33 -6.20 31.66
CA PRO A 179 1.74 -6.55 31.43
C PRO A 179 2.50 -5.69 30.41
N TYR A 180 1.86 -4.68 29.81
CA TYR A 180 2.42 -3.85 28.75
C TYR A 180 2.54 -2.39 29.21
N PRO A 181 3.54 -2.08 30.05
CA PRO A 181 3.71 -0.75 30.61
C PRO A 181 3.93 0.28 29.49
N ARG A 182 3.39 1.47 29.69
CA ARG A 182 3.42 2.58 28.73
C ARG A 182 4.40 3.66 29.16
N PHE A 183 4.96 4.37 28.19
CA PHE A 183 5.92 5.46 28.39
C PHE A 183 5.67 6.59 27.38
N PRO A 184 5.92 7.85 27.76
CA PRO A 184 5.82 8.98 26.85
C PRO A 184 6.94 8.96 25.81
N VAL A 185 6.64 9.50 24.62
CA VAL A 185 7.65 9.82 23.60
C VAL A 185 8.08 11.28 23.82
N PRO A 186 9.38 11.57 24.07
CA PRO A 186 9.82 12.94 24.31
C PRO A 186 9.50 13.87 23.15
N GLY A 187 8.76 14.94 23.44
CA GLY A 187 8.40 15.96 22.44
C GLY A 187 7.28 15.56 21.46
N ASP A 188 6.64 14.42 21.68
CA ASP A 188 5.60 13.90 20.79
C ASP A 188 4.36 13.50 21.59
N CYS A 189 3.28 14.22 21.35
CA CYS A 189 1.99 13.93 21.97
C CYS A 189 1.08 13.05 21.10
N GLY A 190 1.45 12.69 19.87
CA GLY A 190 0.64 11.78 19.03
C GLY A 190 0.92 10.30 19.28
N ARG A 191 2.05 10.00 19.93
CA ARG A 191 2.56 8.64 20.08
C ARG A 191 2.92 8.27 21.52
N LEU A 192 2.98 6.97 21.78
CA LEU A 192 3.44 6.38 23.02
C LEU A 192 4.34 5.18 22.76
N ILE A 193 5.10 4.77 23.78
CA ILE A 193 5.89 3.54 23.75
C ILE A 193 5.25 2.53 24.70
N THR A 194 5.12 1.30 24.25
CA THR A 194 4.75 0.17 25.13
C THR A 194 5.83 -0.90 25.09
N CYS A 195 6.04 -1.59 26.20
CA CYS A 195 6.98 -2.71 26.26
C CYS A 195 6.23 -4.04 26.20
N VAL A 196 6.52 -4.85 25.19
CA VAL A 196 5.97 -6.21 25.01
C VAL A 196 7.13 -7.19 25.14
N ASP A 197 7.07 -8.05 26.15
CA ASP A 197 8.13 -9.03 26.44
C ASP A 197 9.54 -8.42 26.52
N GLY A 198 9.62 -7.19 27.05
CA GLY A 198 10.86 -6.43 27.18
C GLY A 198 11.31 -5.69 25.93
N ASN A 199 10.58 -5.78 24.81
CA ASN A 199 10.88 -5.05 23.58
C ASN A 199 9.98 -3.81 23.42
N PRO A 200 10.54 -2.64 23.06
CA PRO A 200 9.77 -1.44 22.81
C PRO A 200 8.97 -1.54 21.51
N ARG A 201 7.74 -1.02 21.55
CA ARG A 201 6.92 -0.77 20.37
C ARG A 201 6.40 0.67 20.43
N LEU A 202 6.51 1.38 19.31
CA LEU A 202 5.92 2.71 19.13
C LEU A 202 4.48 2.55 18.65
N LEU A 203 3.55 3.27 19.27
CA LEU A 203 2.13 3.25 18.90
C LEU A 203 1.62 4.68 18.74
N THR A 204 0.73 4.89 17.78
CA THR A 204 -0.02 6.14 17.61
C THR A 204 -1.33 6.06 18.36
N CYS A 205 -1.76 7.15 18.99
CA CYS A 205 -2.95 7.18 19.85
C CYS A 205 -4.29 6.91 19.14
N GLY A 206 -4.33 6.88 17.81
CA GLY A 206 -5.54 6.66 17.01
C GLY A 206 -6.51 7.84 17.05
N ASP A 207 -7.37 7.97 16.03
CA ASP A 207 -8.49 8.93 15.99
C ASP A 207 -8.12 10.40 16.31
N GLY A 208 -6.88 10.81 16.03
CA GLY A 208 -6.37 12.17 16.32
C GLY A 208 -6.20 12.48 17.82
N LYS A 209 -6.29 11.47 18.69
CA LYS A 209 -6.08 11.63 20.14
C LYS A 209 -4.62 11.91 20.48
N LEU A 210 -4.41 12.57 21.62
CA LEU A 210 -3.09 12.94 22.12
C LEU A 210 -2.76 12.15 23.40
N PHE A 211 -1.51 11.75 23.54
CA PHE A 211 -0.98 11.01 24.67
C PHE A 211 -0.70 11.93 25.86
N ASP A 212 -1.40 11.69 26.96
CA ASP A 212 -1.13 12.33 28.23
C ASP A 212 0.02 11.62 28.96
N SER A 213 1.14 12.32 29.14
CA SER A 213 2.31 11.79 29.86
C SER A 213 2.07 11.53 31.36
N VAL A 214 1.01 12.09 31.94
CA VAL A 214 0.68 11.92 33.37
C VAL A 214 -0.14 10.66 33.61
N SER A 215 -1.26 10.50 32.89
CA SER A 215 -2.13 9.32 32.98
C SER A 215 -1.67 8.15 32.12
N LEU A 216 -0.75 8.39 31.17
CA LEU A 216 -0.25 7.43 30.16
C LEU A 216 -1.37 6.85 29.28
N SER A 217 -2.31 7.72 28.91
CA SER A 217 -3.52 7.39 28.14
C SER A 217 -3.69 8.35 26.98
N CYS A 218 -4.39 7.90 25.93
CA CYS A 218 -4.75 8.72 24.78
C CYS A 218 -6.07 9.43 25.05
N LEU A 219 -6.05 10.76 25.06
CA LEU A 219 -7.17 11.65 25.39
C LEU A 219 -7.51 12.53 24.20
N ASP A 220 -8.68 13.17 24.22
CA ASP A 220 -9.05 14.11 23.17
C ASP A 220 -8.20 15.39 23.26
N PRO A 221 -7.90 16.07 22.13
CA PRO A 221 -7.05 17.26 22.12
C PRO A 221 -7.48 18.37 23.08
N ASP A 222 -8.80 18.54 23.28
CA ASP A 222 -9.37 19.55 24.19
C ASP A 222 -9.01 19.29 25.66
N GLU A 223 -8.68 18.03 26.02
CA GLU A 223 -8.23 17.64 27.35
C GLU A 223 -6.72 17.90 27.56
N LEU A 224 -5.96 18.09 26.47
CA LEU A 224 -4.51 18.31 26.48
C LEU A 224 -4.11 19.58 25.71
N PRO A 225 -4.54 20.78 26.17
CA PRO A 225 -4.31 22.04 25.46
C PRO A 225 -2.82 22.39 25.31
N HIS A 226 -1.95 21.84 26.16
CA HIS A 226 -0.50 22.04 26.06
C HIS A 226 0.15 21.23 24.92
N CYS A 227 -0.49 20.14 24.49
CA CYS A 227 -0.07 19.34 23.34
C CYS A 227 -0.75 19.82 22.04
N ALA A 228 -2.01 20.27 22.13
CA ALA A 228 -2.78 20.73 20.96
C ALA A 228 -2.18 21.98 20.27
N ASN A 229 -1.45 22.82 21.01
CA ASN A 229 -0.87 24.06 20.48
C ASN A 229 0.51 23.90 19.81
N ASN A 230 1.08 22.69 19.81
CA ASN A 230 2.39 22.40 19.22
C ASN A 230 2.30 21.64 17.88
N ASN A 231 1.28 21.93 17.06
CA ASN A 231 1.23 21.46 15.67
C ASN A 231 2.39 22.07 14.86
N LEU A 232 3.50 21.34 14.81
CA LEU A 232 4.50 21.38 13.74
C LEU A 232 4.37 20.10 12.92
#